data_AF-A0A349VQB0-F1
#
_entry.id   AF-A0A349VQB0-F1
#
_cell.length_a   1.000
_cell.length_b   1.000
_cell.length_c   1.000
_cell.angle_alpha   90.00
_cell.angle_beta   90.00
_cell.angle_gamma   90.00
#
_symmetry.space_group_name_H-M   'P 1'
#
loop_
_entity.id
_entity.type
_entity.pdbx_description
1 polymer ?
#
loop_
_entity_poly.entity_id
_entity_poly.type
_entity_poly.pdbx_seq_one_letter_code
_entity_poly.pdbx_strand_id
1 'polypeptide(L)'
;MKISAKAIVAKILVAALIVSMASAFAACKKKSDVPTKEEFLNEHINDPDPHGMKTLDFDREALIKAWGEPDVGGSYGSSSGWKCGEKFILIGYDPDDGNKINEMYISYTQDLVYLFSNASLHYVCTRKDGVTDEHNCIMIEDSHLDEQTRKSLKQGTILQIEFDGYFLDTYPGQISTIYSVKTIGQVDDSEIPALKEQEQYIREHYTGEQ
;
A
#
# COMPACT_ATOMS: atom_id res chain seq x y z
N MET A 1 -18.73 -7.84 66.16
CA MET A 1 -19.32 -8.54 65.00
C MET A 1 -18.52 -9.81 64.72
N LYS A 2 -19.06 -11.00 65.03
CA LYS A 2 -18.43 -12.28 64.64
C LYS A 2 -18.90 -12.63 63.23
N ILE A 3 -18.03 -12.46 62.23
CA ILE A 3 -18.30 -12.95 60.87
C ILE A 3 -18.27 -14.48 60.95
N SER A 4 -19.37 -15.14 60.60
CA SER A 4 -19.45 -16.60 60.69
C SER A 4 -18.50 -17.24 59.66
N ALA A 5 -17.88 -18.36 60.01
CA ALA A 5 -17.01 -19.10 59.10
C ALA A 5 -17.70 -19.44 57.77
N LYS A 6 -19.03 -19.63 57.78
CA LYS A 6 -19.85 -19.84 56.57
C LYS A 6 -19.85 -18.63 55.64
N ALA A 7 -19.86 -17.40 56.17
CA ALA A 7 -19.80 -16.19 55.36
C ALA A 7 -18.42 -15.96 54.73
N ILE A 8 -17.35 -16.44 55.39
CA ILE A 8 -15.98 -16.39 54.85
C ILE A 8 -15.83 -17.41 53.73
N VAL A 9 -16.29 -18.64 53.93
CA VAL A 9 -16.26 -19.72 52.93
C VAL A 9 -17.07 -19.34 51.68
N ALA A 10 -18.26 -18.75 51.85
CA ALA A 10 -19.07 -18.29 50.73
C ALA A 10 -18.38 -17.19 49.91
N LYS A 11 -17.68 -16.24 50.55
CA LYS A 11 -16.91 -15.20 49.86
C LYS A 11 -15.72 -15.75 49.09
N ILE A 12 -15.03 -16.75 49.66
CA ILE A 12 -13.92 -17.44 48.99
C ILE A 12 -14.42 -18.20 47.76
N LEU A 13 -15.55 -18.90 47.87
CA LEU A 13 -16.16 -19.61 46.75
C LEU A 13 -16.59 -18.68 45.61
N VAL A 14 -17.20 -17.54 45.94
CA VAL A 14 -17.59 -16.54 44.93
C VAL A 14 -16.36 -15.92 44.26
N ALA A 15 -15.32 -15.59 45.03
CA ALA A 15 -14.07 -15.07 44.48
C ALA A 15 -13.38 -16.10 43.56
N ALA A 16 -13.33 -17.37 43.96
CA ALA A 16 -12.78 -18.44 43.14
C ALA A 16 -13.58 -18.66 41.85
N LEU A 17 -14.91 -18.53 41.91
CA LEU A 17 -15.78 -18.64 40.74
C LEU A 17 -15.52 -17.47 39.77
N ILE A 18 -15.44 -16.23 40.26
CA ILE A 18 -15.14 -15.04 39.45
C ILE A 18 -13.76 -15.16 38.80
N VAL A 19 -12.74 -15.61 39.55
CA VAL A 19 -11.40 -15.84 39.00
C VAL A 19 -11.44 -16.94 37.94
N SER A 20 -12.14 -18.05 38.16
CA SER A 20 -12.26 -19.11 37.15
C SER A 20 -13.01 -18.67 35.88
N MET A 21 -14.03 -17.81 36.01
CA MET A 21 -14.74 -17.26 34.87
C MET A 21 -13.87 -16.26 34.11
N ALA A 22 -13.13 -15.39 34.80
CA ALA A 22 -12.18 -14.47 34.17
C ALA A 22 -11.06 -15.23 33.43
N SER A 23 -10.56 -16.34 33.99
CA SER A 23 -9.60 -17.23 33.33
C SER A 23 -10.21 -17.94 32.11
N ALA A 24 -11.48 -18.34 32.17
CA ALA A 24 -12.18 -18.94 31.03
C ALA A 24 -12.41 -17.91 29.90
N PHE A 25 -12.72 -16.65 30.23
CA PHE A 25 -12.83 -15.57 29.24
C PHE A 25 -11.45 -15.18 28.65
N ALA A 26 -10.37 -15.24 29.44
CA ALA A 26 -9.01 -15.04 28.94
C ALA A 26 -8.51 -16.21 28.08
N ALA A 27 -8.89 -17.45 28.40
CA ALA A 27 -8.55 -18.65 27.62
C ALA A 27 -9.41 -18.83 26.35
N CYS A 28 -10.58 -18.19 26.27
CA CYS A 28 -11.43 -18.18 25.07
C CYS A 28 -11.11 -17.07 24.06
N LYS A 29 -10.18 -16.16 24.36
CA LYS A 29 -9.51 -15.40 23.29
C LYS A 29 -8.47 -16.32 22.66
N LYS A 30 -8.92 -17.22 21.79
CA LYS A 30 -8.06 -17.84 20.79
C LYS A 30 -7.39 -16.66 20.07
N LYS A 31 -6.10 -16.43 20.32
CA LYS A 31 -5.31 -15.48 19.53
C LYS A 31 -5.56 -15.92 18.09
N SER A 32 -6.10 -15.04 17.26
CA SER A 32 -6.09 -15.33 15.82
C SER A 32 -4.63 -15.60 15.48
N ASP A 33 -4.35 -16.71 14.79
CA ASP A 33 -2.99 -16.97 14.27
C ASP A 33 -2.63 -15.94 13.19
N VAL A 34 -3.61 -15.16 12.72
CA VAL A 34 -3.42 -13.99 11.86
C VAL A 34 -3.05 -12.76 12.70
N PRO A 35 -1.90 -12.10 12.44
CA PRO A 35 -1.51 -10.85 13.10
C PRO A 35 -2.50 -9.72 12.78
N THR A 36 -2.51 -8.65 13.58
CA THR A 36 -3.20 -7.41 13.20
C THR A 36 -2.53 -6.74 11.99
N LYS A 37 -3.24 -5.83 11.30
CA LYS A 37 -2.67 -5.07 10.16
C LYS A 37 -1.41 -4.32 10.58
N GLU A 38 -1.43 -3.72 11.76
CA GLU A 38 -0.32 -2.95 12.32
C GLU A 38 0.86 -3.84 12.70
N GLU A 39 0.62 -5.00 13.30
CA GLU A 39 1.68 -5.99 13.58
C GLU A 39 2.32 -6.47 12.27
N PHE A 40 1.49 -6.86 11.30
CA PHE A 40 1.94 -7.32 9.98
C PHE A 40 2.76 -6.25 9.25
N LEU A 41 2.28 -5.01 9.23
CA LEU A 41 3.01 -3.89 8.62
C LEU A 41 4.36 -3.66 9.32
N ASN A 42 4.40 -3.64 10.65
CA ASN A 42 5.64 -3.39 11.38
C ASN A 42 6.68 -4.50 11.19
N GLU A 43 6.24 -5.74 11.04
CA GLU A 43 7.12 -6.89 10.75
C GLU A 43 7.72 -6.83 9.34
N HIS A 44 7.04 -6.19 8.39
CA HIS A 44 7.38 -6.26 6.96
C HIS A 44 7.78 -4.93 6.31
N ILE A 45 7.58 -3.80 6.97
CA ILE A 45 7.88 -2.45 6.46
C ILE A 45 9.36 -2.22 6.11
N ASN A 46 10.26 -2.95 6.78
CA ASN A 46 11.70 -2.88 6.56
C ASN A 46 12.23 -4.14 5.87
N ASP A 47 11.36 -4.94 5.27
CA ASP A 47 11.82 -6.13 4.57
C ASP A 47 12.72 -5.70 3.39
N PRO A 48 13.97 -6.20 3.30
CA PRO A 48 14.86 -5.90 2.18
C PRO A 48 14.35 -6.48 0.86
N ASP A 49 13.44 -7.47 0.91
CA ASP A 49 12.73 -8.03 -0.24
C ASP A 49 11.21 -7.93 -0.02
N PRO A 50 10.65 -6.71 -0.09
CA PRO A 50 9.23 -6.47 0.18
C PRO A 50 8.30 -7.04 -0.89
N HIS A 51 8.88 -7.59 -1.97
CA HIS A 51 8.18 -8.22 -3.09
C HIS A 51 8.46 -9.72 -3.18
N GLY A 52 9.22 -10.27 -2.23
CA GLY A 52 9.53 -11.69 -2.20
C GLY A 52 8.28 -12.52 -2.02
N MET A 53 8.23 -13.67 -2.69
CA MET A 53 7.17 -14.65 -2.45
C MET A 53 7.24 -15.11 -1.00
N LYS A 54 6.19 -14.83 -0.24
CA LYS A 54 6.07 -15.26 1.16
C LYS A 54 4.85 -16.14 1.30
N THR A 55 5.09 -17.40 1.64
CA THR A 55 4.04 -18.26 2.14
C THR A 55 3.70 -17.81 3.56
N LEU A 56 2.47 -17.35 3.76
CA LEU A 56 1.92 -17.11 5.09
C LEU A 56 1.06 -18.31 5.48
N ASP A 57 1.02 -18.62 6.78
CA ASP A 57 0.30 -19.79 7.32
C ASP A 57 -1.24 -19.56 7.42
N PHE A 58 -1.77 -18.56 6.73
CA PHE A 58 -3.20 -18.22 6.71
C PHE A 58 -3.66 -17.81 5.31
N ASP A 59 -4.94 -18.07 5.03
CA ASP A 59 -5.57 -17.81 3.74
C ASP A 59 -6.33 -16.47 3.69
N ARG A 60 -6.88 -16.15 2.52
CA ARG A 60 -7.69 -14.94 2.30
C ARG A 60 -8.89 -14.82 3.24
N GLU A 61 -9.58 -15.92 3.56
CA GLU A 61 -10.78 -15.88 4.41
C GLU A 61 -10.40 -15.54 5.86
N ALA A 62 -9.27 -16.08 6.34
CA ALA A 62 -8.73 -15.77 7.65
C ALA A 62 -8.35 -14.28 7.77
N LEU A 63 -7.75 -13.71 6.72
CA LEU A 63 -7.47 -12.28 6.64
C LEU A 63 -8.75 -11.43 6.66
N ILE A 64 -9.74 -11.75 5.83
CA ILE A 64 -11.01 -11.00 5.80
C ILE A 64 -11.71 -11.05 7.18
N LYS A 65 -11.67 -12.21 7.84
CA LYS A 65 -12.23 -12.35 9.20
C LYS A 65 -11.48 -11.51 10.24
N ALA A 66 -10.16 -11.37 10.10
CA ALA A 66 -9.32 -10.64 11.05
C ALA A 66 -9.31 -9.12 10.80
N TRP A 67 -9.25 -8.70 9.53
CA TRP A 67 -9.00 -7.33 9.10
C TRP A 67 -10.22 -6.62 8.51
N GLY A 68 -11.28 -7.37 8.20
CA GLY A 68 -12.47 -6.91 7.48
C GLY A 68 -12.35 -7.10 5.96
N GLU A 69 -13.39 -6.66 5.24
CA GLU A 69 -13.35 -6.62 3.77
C GLU A 69 -12.19 -5.75 3.27
N PRO A 70 -11.55 -6.10 2.15
CA PRO A 70 -10.48 -5.30 1.59
C PRO A 70 -11.00 -3.95 1.06
N ASP A 71 -10.19 -2.91 1.19
CA ASP A 71 -10.47 -1.57 0.69
C ASP A 71 -10.37 -1.51 -0.85
N VAL A 72 -9.48 -2.33 -1.42
CA VAL A 72 -9.28 -2.45 -2.87
C VAL A 72 -9.12 -3.93 -3.26
N GLY A 73 -9.64 -4.29 -4.44
CA GLY A 73 -9.50 -5.63 -5.01
C GLY A 73 -8.69 -5.58 -6.31
N GLY A 74 -7.80 -6.54 -6.50
CA GLY A 74 -7.13 -6.74 -7.78
C GLY A 74 -8.06 -7.30 -8.84
N SER A 75 -7.68 -7.10 -10.10
CA SER A 75 -8.31 -7.76 -11.25
C SER A 75 -8.34 -9.28 -11.03
N TYR A 76 -9.48 -9.92 -11.30
CA TYR A 76 -9.67 -11.38 -11.18
C TYR A 76 -9.55 -11.99 -9.78
N GLY A 77 -9.54 -11.19 -8.71
CA GLY A 77 -9.53 -11.70 -7.34
C GLY A 77 -8.22 -12.32 -6.88
N SER A 78 -7.14 -12.15 -7.66
CA SER A 78 -5.79 -12.62 -7.34
C SER A 78 -5.06 -11.72 -6.35
N SER A 79 -5.63 -10.60 -5.92
CA SER A 79 -5.08 -9.78 -4.84
C SER A 79 -6.15 -9.02 -4.06
N SER A 80 -5.84 -8.65 -2.83
CA SER A 80 -6.68 -7.83 -1.96
C SER A 80 -5.80 -6.86 -1.17
N GLY A 81 -6.27 -5.62 -1.02
CA GLY A 81 -5.56 -4.55 -0.34
C GLY A 81 -6.32 -4.00 0.86
N TRP A 82 -5.63 -3.82 1.98
CA TRP A 82 -6.16 -3.22 3.20
C TRP A 82 -5.36 -1.97 3.57
N LYS A 83 -6.08 -0.89 3.85
CA LYS A 83 -5.50 0.34 4.36
C LYS A 83 -5.10 0.17 5.82
N CYS A 84 -3.87 0.58 6.12
CA CYS A 84 -3.27 0.59 7.45
C CYS A 84 -2.60 1.95 7.68
N GLY A 85 -3.39 2.93 8.18
CA GLY A 85 -2.95 4.32 8.32
C GLY A 85 -2.75 5.00 6.96
N GLU A 86 -1.53 5.48 6.71
CA GLU A 86 -1.14 6.12 5.44
C GLU A 86 -0.60 5.12 4.40
N LYS A 87 -0.58 3.81 4.73
CA LYS A 87 -0.09 2.76 3.85
C LYS A 87 -1.20 1.79 3.47
N PHE A 88 -0.99 1.05 2.39
CA PHE A 88 -1.76 -0.14 2.05
C PHE A 88 -0.90 -1.39 2.20
N ILE A 89 -1.52 -2.43 2.72
CA ILE A 89 -1.00 -3.80 2.75
C ILE A 89 -1.74 -4.54 1.65
N LEU A 90 -1.01 -5.00 0.65
CA LEU A 90 -1.54 -5.81 -0.43
C LEU A 90 -1.02 -7.23 -0.33
N ILE A 91 -1.95 -8.15 -0.53
CA ILE A 91 -1.73 -9.57 -0.44
C ILE A 91 -2.19 -10.16 -1.78
N GLY A 92 -1.24 -10.73 -2.52
CA GLY A 92 -1.50 -11.56 -3.68
C GLY A 92 -1.86 -12.98 -3.25
N TYR A 93 -2.77 -13.60 -3.97
CA TYR A 93 -3.23 -14.97 -3.74
C TYR A 93 -3.05 -15.81 -4.99
N ASP A 94 -2.66 -17.07 -4.80
CA ASP A 94 -2.75 -18.07 -5.84
C ASP A 94 -4.20 -18.58 -5.91
N PRO A 95 -4.94 -18.30 -7.00
CA PRO A 95 -6.32 -18.77 -7.16
C PRO A 95 -6.40 -20.29 -7.31
N ASP A 96 -5.33 -20.96 -7.74
CA ASP A 96 -5.29 -22.40 -8.02
C ASP A 96 -4.88 -23.23 -6.79
N ASP A 97 -4.23 -22.62 -5.78
CA ASP A 97 -3.83 -23.26 -4.51
C ASP A 97 -4.65 -22.75 -3.31
N GLY A 98 -5.96 -22.63 -3.49
CA GLY A 98 -6.91 -22.38 -2.39
C GLY A 98 -6.76 -21.02 -1.70
N ASN A 99 -6.40 -19.97 -2.45
CA ASN A 99 -6.13 -18.62 -1.94
C ASN A 99 -4.98 -18.54 -0.92
N LYS A 100 -3.97 -19.41 -1.07
CA LYS A 100 -2.71 -19.20 -0.36
C LYS A 100 -2.07 -17.90 -0.82
N ILE A 101 -1.46 -17.21 0.14
CA ILE A 101 -0.74 -15.99 -0.13
C ILE A 101 0.55 -16.36 -0.85
N ASN A 102 0.73 -15.83 -2.06
CA ASN A 102 1.92 -16.08 -2.88
C ASN A 102 2.82 -14.84 -2.94
N GLU A 103 2.26 -13.65 -2.81
CA GLU A 103 2.97 -12.38 -2.95
C GLU A 103 2.45 -11.36 -1.91
N MET A 104 3.33 -10.48 -1.46
CA MET A 104 3.00 -9.38 -0.57
C MET A 104 3.57 -8.10 -1.14
N TYR A 105 2.82 -7.01 -1.05
CA TYR A 105 3.26 -5.67 -1.42
C TYR A 105 2.85 -4.69 -0.32
N ILE A 106 3.75 -3.77 0.04
CA ILE A 106 3.41 -2.60 0.84
C ILE A 106 3.38 -1.43 -0.15
N SER A 107 2.31 -0.63 -0.14
CA SER A 107 2.22 0.52 -1.03
C SER A 107 3.31 1.54 -0.68
N TYR A 108 3.83 2.17 -1.73
CA TYR A 108 4.74 3.29 -1.63
C TYR A 108 4.05 4.56 -2.06
N THR A 109 4.36 5.65 -1.35
CA THR A 109 4.02 6.99 -1.77
C THR A 109 5.24 7.62 -2.40
N GLN A 110 5.10 8.13 -3.61
CA GLN A 110 6.17 8.84 -4.29
C GLN A 110 5.65 10.12 -4.93
N ASP A 111 6.48 11.15 -4.84
CA ASP A 111 6.25 12.39 -5.57
C ASP A 111 6.92 12.28 -6.94
N LEU A 112 6.14 12.53 -8.00
CA LEU A 112 6.56 12.54 -9.38
C LEU A 112 6.29 13.92 -9.99
N VAL A 113 7.10 14.32 -10.96
CA VAL A 113 6.98 15.62 -11.64
C VAL A 113 6.51 15.40 -13.07
N TYR A 114 5.35 15.95 -13.40
CA TYR A 114 4.78 15.85 -14.73
C TYR A 114 5.59 16.63 -15.76
N LEU A 115 5.92 15.98 -16.88
CA LEU A 115 6.57 16.61 -18.02
C LEU A 115 5.53 16.97 -19.09
N PHE A 116 4.95 15.94 -19.73
CA PHE A 116 4.04 16.07 -20.85
C PHE A 116 3.24 14.76 -21.05
N SER A 117 2.27 14.80 -21.97
CA SER A 117 1.49 13.63 -22.38
C SER A 117 1.55 13.42 -23.89
N ASN A 118 1.53 12.17 -24.34
CA ASN A 118 1.28 11.79 -25.73
C ASN A 118 0.16 10.75 -25.78
N ALA A 119 -0.89 11.04 -26.57
CA ALA A 119 -2.06 10.19 -26.75
C ALA A 119 -2.69 9.76 -25.41
N SER A 120 -2.34 8.58 -24.91
CA SER A 120 -2.85 7.98 -23.67
C SER A 120 -1.77 7.77 -22.60
N LEU A 121 -0.57 8.32 -22.78
CA LEU A 121 0.57 8.17 -21.87
C LEU A 121 1.00 9.52 -21.32
N HIS A 122 1.25 9.57 -20.02
CA HIS A 122 1.78 10.71 -19.29
C HIS A 122 3.22 10.41 -18.86
N TYR A 123 4.15 11.28 -19.24
CA TYR A 123 5.56 11.17 -18.90
C TYR A 123 5.86 12.01 -17.66
N VAL A 124 6.47 11.39 -16.67
CA VAL A 124 6.75 11.99 -15.36
C VAL A 124 8.17 11.63 -14.90
N CYS A 125 8.82 12.49 -14.14
CA CYS A 125 10.12 12.21 -13.52
C CYS A 125 9.96 11.87 -12.04
N THR A 126 10.83 11.02 -11.49
CA THR A 126 10.84 10.82 -10.04
C THR A 126 11.35 12.05 -9.31
N ARG A 127 10.79 12.33 -8.12
CA ARG A 127 11.31 13.32 -7.19
C ARG A 127 11.79 12.59 -5.94
N LYS A 128 13.06 12.79 -5.57
CA LYS A 128 13.66 12.21 -4.36
C LYS A 128 14.22 13.33 -3.49
N ASP A 129 13.86 13.32 -2.21
CA ASP A 129 14.30 14.31 -1.22
C ASP A 129 14.03 15.76 -1.66
N GLY A 130 12.92 15.98 -2.37
CA GLY A 130 12.52 17.29 -2.87
C GLY A 130 13.28 17.77 -4.12
N VAL A 131 14.10 16.91 -4.74
CA VAL A 131 14.82 17.21 -5.98
C VAL A 131 14.30 16.32 -7.11
N THR A 132 14.06 16.91 -8.28
CA THR A 132 13.65 16.15 -9.46
C THR A 132 14.85 15.39 -10.03
N ASP A 133 14.69 14.08 -10.19
CA ASP A 133 15.64 13.23 -10.91
C ASP A 133 15.17 13.10 -12.36
N GLU A 134 15.71 13.97 -13.20
CA GLU A 134 15.42 14.06 -14.62
C GLU A 134 15.82 12.80 -15.40
N HIS A 135 16.73 11.98 -14.86
CA HIS A 135 17.16 10.74 -15.51
C HIS A 135 16.25 9.56 -15.24
N ASN A 136 15.35 9.66 -14.25
CA ASN A 136 14.43 8.60 -13.90
C ASN A 136 13.01 8.98 -14.32
N CYS A 137 12.74 8.77 -15.62
CA CYS A 137 11.45 9.04 -16.25
C CYS A 137 10.57 7.80 -16.28
N ILE A 138 9.28 8.01 -16.03
CA ILE A 138 8.25 6.99 -15.92
C ILE A 138 7.08 7.36 -16.84
N MET A 139 6.42 6.37 -17.40
CA MET A 139 5.13 6.51 -18.08
C MET A 139 3.98 6.05 -17.18
N ILE A 140 2.92 6.84 -17.17
CA ILE A 140 1.64 6.54 -16.52
C ILE A 140 0.55 6.55 -17.59
N GLU A 141 -0.26 5.49 -17.67
CA GLU A 141 -1.41 5.49 -18.56
C GLU A 141 -2.49 6.49 -18.10
N ASP A 142 -3.16 7.13 -19.06
CA ASP A 142 -4.24 8.10 -18.80
C ASP A 142 -5.40 7.51 -17.96
N SER A 143 -5.61 6.20 -18.08
CA SER A 143 -6.58 5.41 -17.31
C SER A 143 -6.36 5.48 -15.79
N HIS A 144 -5.14 5.75 -15.34
CA HIS A 144 -4.80 5.89 -13.92
C HIS A 144 -5.08 7.29 -13.36
N LEU A 145 -5.38 8.26 -14.22
CA LEU A 145 -5.66 9.63 -13.79
C LEU A 145 -7.17 9.89 -13.78
N ASP A 146 -7.66 10.50 -12.71
CA ASP A 146 -9.02 11.01 -12.70
C ASP A 146 -9.16 12.28 -13.57
N GLU A 147 -10.40 12.66 -13.86
CA GLU A 147 -10.68 13.81 -14.72
C GLU A 147 -10.14 15.14 -14.15
N GLN A 148 -10.19 15.31 -12.83
CA GLN A 148 -9.74 16.52 -12.17
C GLN A 148 -8.21 16.67 -12.28
N THR A 149 -7.49 15.58 -12.05
CA THR A 149 -6.04 15.49 -12.16
C THR A 149 -5.63 15.84 -13.58
N ARG A 150 -6.20 15.18 -14.61
CA ARG A 150 -5.90 15.45 -16.02
C ARG A 150 -6.05 16.91 -16.40
N LYS A 151 -7.13 17.56 -15.96
CA LYS A 151 -7.40 18.98 -16.25
C LYS A 151 -6.42 19.95 -15.57
N SER A 152 -5.76 19.51 -14.51
CA SER A 152 -4.84 20.34 -13.72
C SER A 152 -3.37 20.20 -14.13
N LEU A 153 -3.05 19.22 -14.97
CA LEU A 153 -1.68 18.94 -15.38
C LEU A 153 -1.10 20.07 -16.24
N LYS A 154 0.08 20.53 -15.83
CA LYS A 154 1.00 21.37 -16.59
C LYS A 154 2.43 20.94 -16.28
N GLN A 155 3.37 21.17 -17.19
CA GLN A 155 4.78 20.83 -16.95
C GLN A 155 5.24 21.38 -15.58
N GLY A 156 5.89 20.54 -14.78
CA GLY A 156 6.29 20.86 -13.41
C GLY A 156 5.24 20.53 -12.34
N THR A 157 4.07 20.00 -12.69
CA THR A 157 3.08 19.59 -11.69
C THR A 157 3.61 18.44 -10.84
N ILE A 158 3.58 18.60 -9.51
CA ILE A 158 3.96 17.54 -8.58
C ILE A 158 2.74 16.67 -8.31
N LEU A 159 2.86 15.41 -8.69
CA LEU A 159 1.92 14.34 -8.46
C LEU A 159 2.40 13.50 -7.30
N GLN A 160 1.60 13.34 -6.26
CA GLN A 160 1.82 12.28 -5.30
C GLN A 160 1.04 11.07 -5.76
N ILE A 161 1.77 10.00 -6.04
CA ILE A 161 1.20 8.72 -6.42
C ILE A 161 1.30 7.73 -5.27
N GLU A 162 0.31 6.87 -5.19
CA GLU A 162 0.35 5.67 -4.37
C GLU A 162 0.26 4.45 -5.29
N PHE A 163 1.24 3.56 -5.19
CA PHE A 163 1.41 2.44 -6.11
C PHE A 163 2.00 1.21 -5.41
N ASP A 164 1.92 0.06 -6.08
CA ASP A 164 2.67 -1.14 -5.70
C ASP A 164 3.89 -1.38 -6.59
N GLY A 165 4.78 -2.24 -6.08
CA GLY A 165 5.68 -2.98 -6.95
C GLY A 165 6.89 -2.21 -7.46
N TYR A 166 7.45 -2.77 -8.53
CA TYR A 166 8.68 -2.36 -9.17
C TYR A 166 8.42 -1.40 -10.33
N PHE A 167 9.41 -0.55 -10.63
CA PHE A 167 9.51 0.01 -11.97
C PHE A 167 9.88 -1.12 -12.93
N LEU A 168 9.16 -1.26 -14.03
CA LEU A 168 9.67 -2.04 -15.14
C LEU A 168 11.00 -1.41 -15.60
N ASP A 169 12.05 -2.23 -15.71
CA ASP A 169 13.38 -1.86 -16.20
C ASP A 169 13.36 -1.57 -17.72
N THR A 170 12.52 -0.61 -18.10
CA THR A 170 12.43 -0.02 -19.42
C THR A 170 12.79 1.46 -19.32
N TYR A 171 13.15 2.09 -20.44
CA TYR A 171 13.28 3.54 -20.49
C TYR A 171 12.31 4.13 -21.52
N PRO A 172 11.37 4.99 -21.11
CA PRO A 172 11.03 5.31 -19.71
C PRO A 172 10.53 4.08 -18.92
N GLY A 173 10.67 4.11 -17.60
CA GLY A 173 10.15 3.07 -16.72
C GLY A 173 8.62 3.05 -16.73
N GLN A 174 8.01 1.97 -16.28
CA GLN A 174 6.56 1.87 -16.17
C GLN A 174 6.16 1.34 -14.79
N ILE A 175 5.10 1.91 -14.21
CA ILE A 175 4.52 1.46 -12.95
C ILE A 175 3.37 0.52 -13.26
N SER A 176 3.36 -0.66 -12.62
CA SER A 176 2.39 -1.73 -12.89
C SER A 176 1.00 -1.45 -12.29
N THR A 177 0.93 -0.92 -11.06
CA THR A 177 -0.36 -0.70 -10.41
C THR A 177 -0.35 0.59 -9.60
N ILE A 178 -1.12 1.56 -10.07
CA ILE A 178 -1.33 2.84 -9.39
C ILE A 178 -2.72 2.84 -8.75
N TYR A 179 -2.79 3.11 -7.45
CA TYR A 179 -4.04 3.14 -6.68
C TYR A 179 -4.61 4.55 -6.58
N SER A 180 -3.73 5.53 -6.43
CA SER A 180 -4.14 6.92 -6.37
C SER A 180 -3.10 7.82 -7.00
N VAL A 181 -3.60 8.89 -7.61
CA VAL A 181 -2.79 10.01 -8.08
C VAL A 181 -3.48 11.27 -7.60
N LYS A 182 -2.71 12.16 -6.97
CA LYS A 182 -3.20 13.49 -6.59
C LYS A 182 -2.17 14.55 -6.91
N THR A 183 -2.63 15.70 -7.37
CA THR A 183 -1.79 16.88 -7.52
C THR A 183 -1.53 17.50 -6.15
N ILE A 184 -0.26 17.65 -5.77
CA ILE A 184 0.13 18.21 -4.47
C ILE A 184 0.89 19.53 -4.58
N GLY A 185 1.32 19.93 -5.78
CA GLY A 185 2.06 21.18 -5.95
C GLY A 185 2.59 21.43 -7.35
N GLN A 186 3.55 22.33 -7.42
CA GLN A 186 4.33 22.68 -8.60
C GLN A 186 5.79 22.80 -8.18
N VAL A 187 6.69 22.39 -9.07
CA VAL A 187 8.12 22.66 -8.89
C VAL A 187 8.41 24.15 -8.99
N ASP A 188 9.57 24.55 -8.50
CA ASP A 188 10.04 25.92 -8.64
C ASP A 188 10.32 26.26 -10.12
N ASP A 189 10.07 27.50 -10.51
CA ASP A 189 10.29 27.98 -11.89
C ASP A 189 11.75 27.76 -12.37
N SER A 190 12.71 27.66 -11.44
CA SER A 190 14.11 27.35 -11.74
C SER A 190 14.35 25.92 -12.20
N GLU A 191 13.48 24.95 -11.88
CA GLU A 191 13.58 23.56 -12.34
C GLU A 191 13.02 23.40 -13.76
N ILE A 192 12.10 24.28 -14.19
CA ILE A 192 11.37 24.17 -15.47
C ILE A 192 12.28 24.09 -16.71
N PRO A 193 13.40 24.84 -16.84
CA PRO A 193 14.28 24.71 -18.00
C PRO A 193 14.85 23.29 -18.16
N ALA A 194 15.28 22.65 -17.07
CA ALA A 194 15.82 21.29 -17.11
C ALA A 194 14.75 20.26 -17.51
N LEU A 195 13.52 20.43 -17.01
CA LEU A 195 12.38 19.59 -17.40
C LEU A 195 12.04 19.70 -18.89
N LYS A 196 12.25 20.88 -19.51
CA LYS A 196 12.05 21.07 -20.95
C LYS A 196 13.11 20.38 -21.79
N GLU A 197 14.36 20.43 -21.36
CA GLU A 197 15.45 19.68 -22.01
C GLU A 197 15.18 18.18 -21.95
N GLN A 198 14.71 17.69 -20.81
CA GLN A 198 14.32 16.29 -20.63
C GLN A 198 13.10 15.90 -21.47
N GLU A 199 12.06 16.73 -21.52
CA GLU A 199 10.91 16.54 -22.42
C GLU A 199 11.36 16.42 -23.88
N GLN A 200 12.21 17.34 -24.35
CA GLN A 200 12.71 17.33 -25.72
C GLN A 200 13.48 16.04 -26.01
N TYR A 201 14.37 15.63 -25.11
CA TYR A 201 15.09 14.36 -25.23
C TYR A 201 14.14 13.17 -25.38
N ILE A 202 13.11 13.08 -24.53
CA ILE A 202 12.15 11.98 -24.58
C ILE A 202 11.37 11.97 -25.90
N ARG A 203 10.94 13.16 -26.37
CA ARG A 203 10.19 13.28 -27.62
C ARG A 203 11.00 12.73 -28.80
N GLU A 204 12.23 13.22 -28.94
CA GLU A 204 13.15 12.88 -30.03
C GLU A 204 13.55 11.39 -30.04
N HIS A 205 13.70 10.77 -28.87
CA HIS A 205 14.31 9.43 -28.76
C HIS A 205 13.31 8.29 -28.49
N TYR A 206 12.14 8.57 -27.90
CA TYR A 206 11.24 7.52 -27.41
C TYR A 206 9.80 7.63 -27.92
N THR A 207 9.37 8.80 -28.37
CA THR A 207 8.00 8.97 -28.93
C THR A 207 7.98 9.00 -30.46
N GLY A 208 9.13 9.26 -31.09
CA GLY A 208 9.23 9.47 -32.54
C GLY A 208 8.68 10.82 -33.01
N GLU A 209 8.38 11.74 -32.08
CA GLU A 209 8.02 13.12 -32.37
C GLU A 209 9.31 13.95 -32.55
N GLN A 210 9.43 14.65 -33.68
CA GLN A 210 10.52 15.58 -34.00
C GLN A 210 10.01 17.02 -34.04
#